data_AF-A0A812VN39-F1
#
_entry.id   AF-A0A812VN39-F1
#
_cell.length_a   1.000
_cell.length_b   1.000
_cell.length_c   1.000
_cell.angle_alpha   90.00
_cell.angle_beta   90.00
_cell.angle_gamma   90.00
#
_symmetry.space_group_name_H-M   'P 1'
#
loop_
_entity.id
_entity.type
_entity.pdbx_description
1 polymer ?
#
loop_
_entity_poly.entity_id
_entity_poly.type
_entity_poly.pdbx_seq_one_letter_code
_entity_poly.pdbx_strand_id
1 'polypeptide(L)'
;MITTAYGPHEVVEEAARALQKLRPAISWTPKMVVTAMELSSSPAVGDPPAGQMLRVLPVKETPQAVPAGLCNDVLLAEEAVVEKLTDYHVAFKKDVGLYDPQETRESHRQAMEAFIATCEVYVWQVGADIAAVSTAGRALADVGRGIQLVYTSPPHRRRGCAAALVATIGAALNERGLRTCLNADPRGAHGAKRLYEKLGFANQGLMQQVRFSELAPEPCA
;
A
#
# COMPACT_ATOMS: atom_id res chain seq x y z
N MET A 1 20.31 16.67 1.84
CA MET A 1 19.67 15.65 0.96
C MET A 1 18.84 14.68 1.82
N ILE A 2 17.56 14.43 1.49
CA ILE A 2 16.73 13.44 2.22
C ILE A 2 16.74 12.13 1.43
N THR A 3 17.27 11.07 2.02
CA THR A 3 17.26 9.72 1.43
C THR A 3 16.50 8.78 2.35
N THR A 4 15.70 7.86 1.79
CA THR A 4 15.05 6.80 2.56
C THR A 4 15.59 5.44 2.16
N ALA A 5 15.89 4.58 3.13
CA ALA A 5 16.22 3.18 2.89
C ALA A 5 15.09 2.28 3.43
N TYR A 6 14.91 1.13 2.79
CA TYR A 6 13.89 0.13 3.12
C TYR A 6 14.47 -1.28 2.98
N GLY A 7 14.29 -2.11 3.99
CA GLY A 7 14.91 -3.44 4.05
C GLY A 7 14.59 -4.18 5.35
N PRO A 8 15.18 -5.38 5.54
CA PRO A 8 15.08 -6.10 6.81
C PRO A 8 15.54 -5.21 7.96
N HIS A 9 14.77 -5.21 9.05
CA HIS A 9 14.96 -4.29 10.17
C HIS A 9 16.41 -4.23 10.66
N GLU A 10 17.00 -5.39 10.96
CA GLU A 10 18.36 -5.49 11.50
C GLU A 10 19.41 -4.95 10.52
N VAL A 11 19.26 -5.27 9.23
CA VAL A 11 20.18 -4.83 8.17
C VAL A 11 20.10 -3.31 7.97
N VAL A 12 18.90 -2.74 7.98
CA VAL A 12 18.71 -1.30 7.81
C VAL A 12 19.26 -0.53 8.99
N GLU A 13 19.06 -0.99 10.23
CA GLU A 13 19.64 -0.35 11.40
C GLU A 13 21.16 -0.40 11.40
N GLU A 14 21.74 -1.56 11.08
CA GLU A 14 23.19 -1.72 11.01
C GLU A 14 23.79 -0.80 9.94
N ALA A 15 23.21 -0.80 8.74
CA ALA A 15 23.64 0.09 7.65
C ALA A 15 23.51 1.57 8.02
N ALA A 16 22.42 1.96 8.70
CA ALA A 16 22.22 3.35 9.13
C ALA A 16 23.26 3.77 10.18
N ARG A 17 23.57 2.90 11.15
CA ARG A 17 24.64 3.14 12.15
C ARG A 17 26.02 3.21 11.48
N ALA A 18 26.30 2.33 10.53
CA ALA A 18 27.57 2.35 9.79
C ALA A 18 27.71 3.66 8.99
N LEU A 19 26.65 4.10 8.30
CA LEU A 19 26.66 5.35 7.55
C LEU A 19 26.85 6.57 8.45
N GLN A 20 26.20 6.60 9.62
CA GLN A 20 26.39 7.69 10.60
C GLN A 20 27.82 7.74 11.14
N LYS A 21 28.47 6.59 11.38
CA LYS A 21 29.89 6.55 11.78
C LYS A 21 30.81 7.11 10.69
N LEU A 22 30.53 6.79 9.42
CA LEU A 22 31.31 7.29 8.28
C LEU A 22 31.03 8.77 7.98
N ARG A 23 29.82 9.24 8.24
CA ARG A 23 29.39 10.62 8.03
C ARG A 23 28.65 11.14 9.26
N PRO A 24 29.37 11.64 10.28
CA PRO A 24 28.76 12.11 11.54
C PRO A 24 27.74 13.25 11.37
N ALA A 25 27.86 14.02 10.29
CA ALA A 25 26.90 15.06 9.92
C ALA A 25 25.55 14.52 9.41
N ILE A 26 25.38 13.21 9.26
CA ILE A 26 24.11 12.58 8.90
C ILE A 26 23.45 12.02 10.16
N SER A 27 22.19 12.39 10.37
CA SER A 27 21.29 11.73 11.31
C SER A 27 20.33 10.80 10.57
N TRP A 28 19.79 9.81 11.28
CA TRP A 28 18.76 8.94 10.76
C TRP A 28 17.65 8.75 11.78
N THR A 29 16.43 8.63 11.30
CA THR A 29 15.25 8.38 12.12
C THR A 29 14.44 7.20 11.55
N PRO A 30 14.03 6.24 12.39
CA PRO A 30 13.12 5.20 11.95
C PRO A 30 11.76 5.85 11.63
N LYS A 31 11.30 5.64 10.39
CA LYS A 31 10.00 6.12 9.92
C LYS A 31 8.90 5.14 10.29
N MET A 32 9.14 3.85 10.05
CA MET A 32 8.13 2.80 10.24
C MET A 32 8.79 1.43 10.34
N VAL A 33 8.25 0.57 11.20
CA VAL A 33 8.56 -0.87 11.26
C VAL A 33 7.27 -1.63 10.94
N VAL A 34 7.30 -2.46 9.91
CA VAL A 34 6.17 -3.29 9.46
C VAL A 34 6.54 -4.75 9.49
N THR A 35 5.53 -5.60 9.62
CA THR A 35 5.65 -7.03 9.33
C THR A 35 5.54 -7.21 7.82
N ALA A 36 6.59 -7.72 7.19
CA ALA A 36 6.49 -8.21 5.82
C ALA A 36 5.74 -9.52 5.83
N MET A 37 4.77 -9.66 4.93
CA MET A 37 3.97 -10.87 4.82
C MET A 37 3.87 -11.31 3.38
N GLU A 38 3.79 -12.62 3.18
CA GLU A 38 3.69 -13.25 1.87
C GLU A 38 2.59 -14.29 1.85
N LEU A 39 1.81 -14.32 0.79
CA LEU A 39 0.77 -15.31 0.58
C LEU A 39 1.38 -16.71 0.43
N SER A 40 1.15 -17.57 1.42
CA SER A 40 1.74 -18.91 1.49
C SER A 40 0.78 -20.01 1.01
N SER A 41 -0.51 -19.72 1.00
CA SER A 41 -1.58 -20.59 0.55
C SER A 41 -2.66 -19.77 -0.15
N SER A 42 -3.39 -20.37 -1.08
CA SER A 42 -4.55 -19.69 -1.67
C SER A 42 -5.49 -19.18 -0.56
N PRO A 43 -5.94 -17.92 -0.63
CA PRO A 43 -6.74 -17.35 0.44
C PRO A 43 -8.07 -18.09 0.52
N ALA A 44 -8.37 -18.64 1.70
CA ALA A 44 -9.70 -19.16 2.00
C ALA A 44 -10.64 -17.98 2.18
N VAL A 45 -11.23 -17.51 1.08
CA VAL A 45 -12.31 -16.53 1.14
C VAL A 45 -13.55 -17.34 1.50
N GLY A 46 -14.11 -17.11 2.69
CA GLY A 46 -15.52 -17.45 2.91
C GLY A 46 -16.39 -16.67 1.92
N ASP A 47 -17.71 -16.79 2.01
CA ASP A 47 -18.58 -16.01 1.12
C ASP A 47 -18.22 -14.52 1.21
N PRO A 48 -17.78 -13.89 0.09
CA PRO A 48 -17.42 -12.50 0.12
C PRO A 48 -18.66 -11.67 0.50
N PRO A 49 -18.49 -10.55 1.22
CA PRO A 49 -19.60 -9.65 1.45
C PRO A 49 -20.16 -9.18 0.11
N ALA A 50 -21.42 -8.73 0.11
CA ALA A 50 -22.02 -8.11 -1.07
C ALA A 50 -21.07 -7.05 -1.66
N GLY A 51 -20.88 -7.11 -2.98
CA GLY A 51 -20.01 -6.20 -3.71
C GLY A 51 -19.18 -6.89 -4.79
N GLN A 52 -18.30 -6.12 -5.41
CA GLN A 52 -17.45 -6.59 -6.49
C GLN A 52 -16.11 -5.84 -6.51
N MET A 53 -15.08 -6.51 -7.03
CA MET A 53 -13.79 -5.88 -7.28
C MET A 53 -13.80 -5.19 -8.65
N LEU A 54 -13.53 -3.89 -8.67
CA LEU A 54 -13.37 -3.12 -9.90
C LEU A 54 -11.93 -2.61 -10.01
N ARG A 55 -11.41 -2.57 -11.23
CA ARG A 55 -10.17 -1.86 -11.55
C ARG A 55 -10.48 -0.42 -11.93
N VAL A 56 -9.74 0.52 -11.36
CA VAL A 56 -9.90 1.94 -11.67
C VAL A 56 -9.03 2.30 -12.87
N LEU A 57 -9.63 2.87 -13.92
CA LEU A 57 -8.96 3.28 -15.16
C LEU A 57 -9.02 4.79 -15.36
N PRO A 58 -7.99 5.42 -15.97
CA PRO A 58 -8.05 6.83 -16.33
C PRO A 58 -9.19 7.09 -17.32
N VAL A 59 -9.86 8.25 -17.23
CA VAL A 59 -10.91 8.66 -18.17
C VAL A 59 -10.35 8.91 -19.58
N LYS A 60 -9.09 9.34 -19.67
CA LYS A 60 -8.42 9.65 -20.93
C LYS A 60 -7.51 8.51 -21.39
N GLU A 61 -8.06 7.45 -21.96
CA GLU A 61 -7.33 6.64 -22.94
C GLU A 61 -8.28 6.22 -24.07
N THR A 62 -8.00 6.72 -25.27
CA THR A 62 -8.38 6.09 -26.55
C THR A 62 -7.95 4.61 -26.47
N PRO A 63 -8.69 3.64 -27.04
CA PRO A 63 -8.51 2.22 -26.70
C PRO A 63 -7.21 1.66 -27.29
N GLN A 64 -6.09 1.99 -26.66
CA GLN A 64 -4.96 1.09 -26.58
C GLN A 64 -5.44 -0.09 -25.74
N ALA A 65 -5.15 -1.31 -26.18
CA ALA A 65 -5.64 -2.52 -25.52
C ALA A 65 -5.35 -2.41 -24.01
N VAL A 66 -6.41 -2.23 -23.22
CA VAL A 66 -6.29 -2.08 -21.77
C VAL A 66 -5.50 -3.30 -21.30
N PRO A 67 -4.31 -3.13 -20.68
CA PRO A 67 -3.50 -4.27 -20.27
C PRO A 67 -4.34 -5.22 -19.43
N ALA A 68 -4.11 -6.53 -19.54
CA ALA A 68 -4.86 -7.51 -18.77
C ALA A 68 -4.67 -7.28 -17.26
N GLY A 69 -5.65 -6.63 -16.63
CA GLY A 69 -5.68 -6.34 -15.18
C GLY A 69 -6.12 -7.56 -14.38
N LEU A 70 -6.10 -7.46 -13.05
CA LEU A 70 -6.51 -8.57 -12.18
C LEU A 70 -8.02 -8.87 -12.24
N CYS A 71 -8.82 -7.95 -12.76
CA CYS A 71 -10.23 -8.17 -13.11
C CYS A 71 -10.60 -7.45 -14.42
N ASN A 72 -11.72 -7.89 -14.99
CA ASN A 72 -12.27 -7.34 -16.23
C ASN A 72 -13.21 -6.15 -15.97
N ASP A 73 -13.83 -6.08 -14.80
CA ASP A 73 -14.77 -5.02 -14.45
C ASP A 73 -14.03 -3.72 -14.10
N VAL A 74 -14.55 -2.61 -14.61
CA VAL A 74 -13.86 -1.31 -14.58
C VAL A 74 -14.71 -0.24 -13.94
N LEU A 75 -14.03 0.67 -13.23
CA LEU A 75 -14.55 1.95 -12.78
C LEU A 75 -13.72 3.06 -13.42
N LEU A 76 -14.37 3.98 -14.13
CA LEU A 76 -13.66 5.13 -14.69
C LEU A 76 -13.31 6.11 -13.58
N ALA A 77 -12.08 6.62 -13.60
CA ALA A 77 -11.56 7.63 -12.68
C ALA A 77 -12.12 9.02 -12.99
N GLU A 78 -13.45 9.15 -12.98
CA GLU A 78 -14.10 10.46 -13.02
C GLU A 78 -13.67 11.30 -11.81
N GLU A 79 -13.84 12.62 -11.91
CA GLU A 79 -13.40 13.56 -10.87
C GLU A 79 -13.89 13.14 -9.47
N ALA A 80 -15.15 12.73 -9.34
CA ALA A 80 -15.71 12.27 -8.06
C ALA A 80 -15.02 11.01 -7.50
N VAL A 81 -14.59 10.10 -8.38
CA VAL A 81 -13.84 8.89 -7.99
C VAL A 81 -12.43 9.28 -7.54
N VAL A 82 -11.73 10.13 -8.31
CA VAL A 82 -10.38 10.61 -7.97
C VAL A 82 -10.37 11.33 -6.62
N GLU A 83 -11.35 12.20 -6.39
CA GLU A 83 -11.50 12.94 -5.14
C GLU A 83 -11.75 12.00 -3.95
N LYS A 84 -12.64 11.01 -4.11
CA LYS A 84 -12.92 10.00 -3.07
C LYS A 84 -11.69 9.15 -2.74
N LEU A 85 -10.94 8.72 -3.76
CA LEU A 85 -9.71 7.95 -3.57
C LEU A 85 -8.59 8.78 -2.95
N THR A 86 -8.52 10.07 -3.28
CA THR A 86 -7.60 11.03 -2.64
C THR A 86 -7.90 11.14 -1.15
N ASP A 87 -9.17 11.28 -0.76
CA ASP A 87 -9.56 11.33 0.64
C ASP A 87 -9.22 10.02 1.37
N TYR A 88 -9.37 8.87 0.71
CA TYR A 88 -8.98 7.56 1.26
C TYR A 88 -7.46 7.44 1.43
N HIS A 89 -6.67 7.97 0.51
CA HIS A 89 -5.21 8.00 0.63
C HIS A 89 -4.78 8.85 1.84
N VAL A 90 -5.38 10.04 2.01
CA VAL A 90 -5.13 10.89 3.19
C VAL A 90 -5.52 10.17 4.48
N ALA A 91 -6.71 9.58 4.52
CA ALA A 91 -7.22 8.88 5.70
C ALA A 91 -6.37 7.65 6.05
N PHE A 92 -5.95 6.87 5.04
CA PHE A 92 -5.03 5.76 5.20
C PHE A 92 -3.75 6.21 5.89
N LYS A 93 -3.08 7.26 5.38
CA LYS A 93 -1.81 7.74 5.95
C LYS A 93 -1.97 8.22 7.38
N LYS A 94 -3.10 8.83 7.73
CA LYS A 94 -3.41 9.18 9.13
C LYS A 94 -3.56 7.93 9.99
N ASP A 95 -4.32 6.94 9.54
CA ASP A 95 -4.58 5.70 10.29
C ASP A 95 -3.31 4.87 10.55
N VAL A 96 -2.35 4.89 9.62
CA VAL A 96 -1.08 4.15 9.76
C VAL A 96 0.09 5.01 10.25
N GLY A 97 -0.17 6.24 10.70
CA GLY A 97 0.87 7.13 11.23
C GLY A 97 1.91 7.60 10.20
N LEU A 98 1.59 7.53 8.91
CA LEU A 98 2.44 7.99 7.80
C LEU A 98 2.10 9.41 7.33
N TYR A 99 1.17 10.10 7.98
CA TYR A 99 0.82 11.47 7.65
C TYR A 99 2.01 12.41 7.88
N ASP A 100 2.44 13.13 6.83
CA ASP A 100 3.46 14.17 6.92
C ASP A 100 2.76 15.53 6.83
N PRO A 101 2.86 16.42 7.84
CA PRO A 101 2.20 17.72 7.81
C PRO A 101 2.62 18.64 6.66
N GLN A 102 3.73 18.34 6.00
CA GLN A 102 4.21 19.07 4.81
C GLN A 102 3.51 18.61 3.51
N GLU A 103 2.85 17.45 3.53
CA GLU A 103 2.10 16.97 2.37
C GLU A 103 0.78 17.71 2.25
N THR A 104 0.51 18.22 1.05
CA THR A 104 -0.74 18.89 0.73
C THR A 104 -1.76 17.89 0.18
N ARG A 105 -3.05 18.21 0.27
CA ARG A 105 -4.09 17.40 -0.40
C ARG A 105 -3.79 17.20 -1.89
N GLU A 106 -3.31 18.25 -2.56
CA GLU A 106 -2.89 18.20 -3.96
C GLU A 106 -1.78 17.16 -4.20
N SER A 107 -0.78 17.08 -3.31
CA SER A 107 0.26 16.04 -3.43
C SER A 107 -0.30 14.61 -3.29
N HIS A 108 -1.34 14.42 -2.46
CA HIS A 108 -2.03 13.12 -2.35
C HIS A 108 -2.87 12.79 -3.59
N ARG A 109 -3.48 13.81 -4.20
CA ARG A 109 -4.22 13.69 -5.46
C ARG A 109 -3.28 13.26 -6.58
N GLN A 110 -2.16 13.96 -6.76
CA GLN A 110 -1.15 13.62 -7.77
C GLN A 110 -0.61 12.19 -7.59
N ALA A 111 -0.36 11.76 -6.35
CA ALA A 111 0.05 10.39 -6.06
C ALA A 111 -1.04 9.37 -6.45
N MET A 112 -2.32 9.68 -6.21
CA MET A 112 -3.44 8.80 -6.60
C MET A 112 -3.62 8.74 -8.12
N GLU A 113 -3.54 9.89 -8.80
CA GLU A 113 -3.58 9.95 -10.26
C GLU A 113 -2.44 9.15 -10.89
N ALA A 114 -1.24 9.18 -10.29
CA ALA A 114 -0.13 8.33 -10.74
C ALA A 114 -0.43 6.82 -10.58
N PHE A 115 -1.05 6.38 -9.47
CA PHE A 115 -1.48 4.99 -9.32
C PHE A 115 -2.58 4.59 -10.31
N ILE A 116 -3.52 5.50 -10.60
CA ILE A 116 -4.58 5.28 -11.58
C ILE A 116 -3.99 5.16 -12.98
N ALA A 117 -3.02 6.02 -13.33
CA ALA A 117 -2.35 6.01 -14.63
C ALA A 117 -1.59 4.69 -14.87
N THR A 118 -1.05 4.05 -13.83
CA THR A 118 -0.43 2.72 -13.95
C THR A 118 -1.43 1.57 -14.00
N CYS A 119 -2.75 1.85 -13.89
CA CYS A 119 -3.82 0.85 -13.84
C CYS A 119 -3.69 -0.17 -12.70
N GLU A 120 -3.08 0.24 -11.59
CA GLU A 120 -2.79 -0.63 -10.44
C GLU A 120 -3.77 -0.44 -9.28
N VAL A 121 -4.78 0.43 -9.42
CA VAL A 121 -5.77 0.71 -8.38
C VAL A 121 -6.97 -0.22 -8.53
N TYR A 122 -7.30 -0.89 -7.43
CA TYR A 122 -8.44 -1.78 -7.32
C TYR A 122 -9.33 -1.35 -6.15
N VAL A 123 -10.64 -1.45 -6.35
CA VAL A 123 -11.63 -1.09 -5.34
C VAL A 123 -12.61 -2.22 -5.09
N TRP A 124 -13.13 -2.31 -3.87
CA TRP A 124 -14.31 -3.10 -3.56
C TRP A 124 -15.53 -2.18 -3.54
N GLN A 125 -16.45 -2.37 -4.48
CA GLN A 125 -17.67 -1.56 -4.58
C GLN A 125 -18.84 -2.28 -3.92
N VAL A 126 -19.62 -1.58 -3.09
CA VAL A 126 -20.86 -2.06 -2.47
C VAL A 126 -21.99 -1.09 -2.85
N GLY A 127 -22.87 -1.52 -3.75
CA GLY A 127 -23.86 -0.61 -4.35
C GLY A 127 -23.16 0.49 -5.15
N ALA A 128 -23.48 1.75 -4.87
CA ALA A 128 -22.80 2.90 -5.49
C ALA A 128 -21.51 3.32 -4.77
N ASP A 129 -21.20 2.73 -3.61
CA ASP A 129 -20.11 3.18 -2.75
C ASP A 129 -18.82 2.37 -2.93
N ILE A 130 -17.69 3.08 -2.90
CA ILE A 130 -16.36 2.47 -2.79
C ILE A 130 -16.13 2.13 -1.31
N ALA A 131 -16.22 0.86 -0.95
CA ALA A 131 -16.08 0.40 0.42
C ALA A 131 -14.61 0.21 0.83
N ALA A 132 -13.78 -0.26 -0.10
CA ALA A 132 -12.35 -0.44 0.12
C ALA A 132 -11.54 -0.10 -1.14
N VAL A 133 -10.27 0.24 -0.94
CA VAL A 133 -9.28 0.50 -1.99
C VAL A 133 -7.99 -0.23 -1.67
N SER A 134 -7.27 -0.64 -2.70
CA SER A 134 -5.90 -1.13 -2.62
C SER A 134 -5.19 -0.85 -3.94
N THR A 135 -3.85 -0.80 -3.91
CA THR A 135 -3.04 -0.88 -5.12
C THR A 135 -2.35 -2.24 -5.21
N ALA A 136 -2.25 -2.78 -6.43
CA ALA A 136 -1.59 -4.05 -6.70
C ALA A 136 -0.81 -3.96 -8.01
N GLY A 137 0.50 -3.76 -7.88
CA GLY A 137 1.37 -3.69 -9.06
C GLY A 137 2.82 -3.29 -8.82
N ARG A 138 3.16 -2.82 -7.60
CA ARG A 138 4.56 -2.69 -7.18
C ARG A 138 5.32 -4.00 -7.43
N ALA A 139 6.21 -4.00 -8.42
CA ALA A 139 7.09 -5.13 -8.70
C ALA A 139 8.06 -5.32 -7.52
N LEU A 140 8.18 -6.58 -7.07
CA LEU A 140 9.13 -7.02 -6.06
C LEU A 140 10.05 -8.03 -6.74
N ALA A 141 11.12 -7.52 -7.35
CA ALA A 141 11.90 -8.26 -8.34
C ALA A 141 11.00 -8.83 -9.46
N ASP A 142 11.49 -9.85 -10.17
CA ASP A 142 10.79 -10.36 -11.35
C ASP A 142 9.53 -11.17 -11.01
N VAL A 143 9.53 -11.83 -9.85
CA VAL A 143 8.52 -12.84 -9.48
C VAL A 143 7.48 -12.37 -8.45
N GLY A 144 7.67 -11.20 -7.85
CA GLY A 144 6.83 -10.70 -6.77
C GLY A 144 5.98 -9.49 -7.15
N ARG A 145 4.79 -9.39 -6.55
CA ARG A 145 3.94 -8.20 -6.59
C ARG A 145 3.50 -7.81 -5.18
N GLY A 146 3.55 -6.51 -4.91
CA GLY A 146 3.13 -5.90 -3.65
C GLY A 146 1.67 -5.45 -3.70
N ILE A 147 0.89 -5.85 -2.70
CA ILE A 147 -0.38 -5.21 -2.35
C ILE A 147 -0.08 -4.07 -1.39
N GLN A 148 -0.54 -2.86 -1.72
CA GLN A 148 -0.32 -1.66 -0.91
C GLN A 148 -1.63 -0.89 -0.73
N LEU A 149 -1.57 0.16 0.09
CA LEU A 149 -2.66 1.12 0.31
C LEU A 149 -4.02 0.45 0.62
N VAL A 150 -4.02 -0.62 1.43
CA VAL A 150 -5.27 -1.28 1.79
C VAL A 150 -6.02 -0.41 2.79
N TYR A 151 -7.13 0.18 2.36
CA TYR A 151 -7.98 1.03 3.19
C TYR A 151 -9.44 0.63 3.06
N THR A 152 -10.15 0.60 4.19
CA THR A 152 -11.62 0.42 4.24
C THR A 152 -12.23 1.64 4.88
N SER A 153 -13.19 2.24 4.18
CA SER A 153 -13.87 3.43 4.67
C SER A 153 -14.63 3.15 5.96
N PRO A 154 -14.73 4.11 6.90
CA PRO A 154 -15.28 3.87 8.22
C PRO A 154 -16.67 3.17 8.25
N PRO A 155 -17.64 3.53 7.37
CA PRO A 155 -18.95 2.88 7.36
C PRO A 155 -18.91 1.39 7.00
N HIS A 156 -17.88 0.94 6.27
CA HIS A 156 -17.73 -0.42 5.75
C HIS A 156 -16.73 -1.28 6.53
N ARG A 157 -16.11 -0.74 7.58
CA ARG A 157 -15.17 -1.49 8.43
C ARG A 157 -15.84 -2.68 9.10
N ARG A 158 -15.05 -3.74 9.33
CA ARG A 158 -15.49 -5.00 9.96
C ARG A 158 -16.60 -5.75 9.21
N ARG A 159 -16.83 -5.43 7.93
CA ARG A 159 -17.77 -6.14 7.04
C ARG A 159 -17.08 -7.06 6.02
N GLY A 160 -15.77 -7.27 6.16
CA GLY A 160 -15.01 -8.13 5.25
C GLY A 160 -14.57 -7.49 3.92
N CYS A 161 -14.85 -6.21 3.65
CA CYS A 161 -14.53 -5.58 2.36
C CYS A 161 -13.02 -5.60 2.02
N ALA A 162 -12.14 -5.23 2.96
CA ALA A 162 -10.69 -5.38 2.75
C ALA A 162 -10.28 -6.84 2.59
N ALA A 163 -10.94 -7.77 3.30
CA ALA A 163 -10.64 -9.19 3.21
C ALA A 163 -10.91 -9.70 1.80
N ALA A 164 -12.09 -9.39 1.27
CA ALA A 164 -12.51 -9.74 -0.07
C ALA A 164 -11.58 -9.14 -1.12
N LEU A 165 -11.32 -7.84 -1.05
CA LEU A 165 -10.43 -7.16 -1.99
C LEU A 165 -9.03 -7.78 -2.04
N VAL A 166 -8.39 -7.95 -0.87
CA VAL A 166 -7.03 -8.48 -0.79
C VAL A 166 -6.98 -9.94 -1.21
N ALA A 167 -7.99 -10.74 -0.86
CA ALA A 167 -8.03 -12.12 -1.27
C ALA A 167 -8.26 -12.30 -2.77
N THR A 168 -9.15 -11.52 -3.39
CA THR A 168 -9.36 -11.54 -4.85
C THR A 168 -8.09 -11.13 -5.59
N ILE A 169 -7.41 -10.06 -5.14
CA ILE A 169 -6.12 -9.65 -5.69
C ILE A 169 -5.08 -10.76 -5.55
N GLY A 170 -4.94 -11.33 -4.35
CA GLY A 170 -3.97 -12.38 -4.06
C GLY A 170 -4.20 -13.66 -4.87
N ALA A 171 -5.46 -14.08 -5.02
CA ALA A 171 -5.84 -15.21 -5.87
C ALA A 171 -5.47 -14.95 -7.34
N ALA A 172 -5.84 -13.79 -7.88
CA ALA A 172 -5.55 -13.42 -9.27
C ALA A 172 -4.04 -13.32 -9.56
N LEU A 173 -3.23 -12.86 -8.59
CA LEU A 173 -1.78 -12.83 -8.72
C LEU A 173 -1.18 -14.24 -8.63
N ASN A 174 -1.68 -15.08 -7.73
CA ASN A 174 -1.22 -16.47 -7.58
C ASN A 174 -1.53 -17.31 -8.82
N GLU A 175 -2.71 -17.13 -9.44
CA GLU A 175 -3.08 -17.76 -10.72
C GLU A 175 -2.13 -17.40 -11.86
N ARG A 176 -1.49 -16.22 -11.79
CA ARG A 176 -0.44 -15.79 -12.73
C ARG A 176 0.95 -16.31 -12.38
N GLY A 177 1.08 -17.13 -11.33
CA GLY A 177 2.36 -17.63 -10.83
C GLY A 177 3.21 -16.58 -10.11
N LEU A 178 2.61 -15.47 -9.67
CA LEU A 178 3.31 -14.39 -9.00
C LEU A 178 3.22 -14.53 -7.47
N ARG A 179 4.36 -14.31 -6.80
CA ARG A 179 4.40 -14.21 -5.34
C ARG A 179 3.71 -12.92 -4.91
N THR A 180 2.78 -13.02 -3.96
CA THR A 180 2.03 -11.86 -3.46
C THR A 180 2.53 -11.48 -2.08
N CYS A 181 3.01 -10.25 -1.93
CA CYS A 181 3.52 -9.74 -0.66
C CYS A 181 2.77 -8.48 -0.23
N LEU A 182 2.76 -8.22 1.08
CA LEU A 182 2.24 -6.98 1.64
C LEU A 182 2.98 -6.62 2.93
N ASN A 183 2.75 -5.40 3.40
CA ASN A 183 3.23 -4.93 4.69
C ASN A 183 2.06 -4.68 5.63
N ALA A 184 2.17 -5.17 6.86
CA ALA A 184 1.21 -4.91 7.91
C ALA A 184 1.88 -4.13 9.04
N ASP A 185 1.27 -3.05 9.49
CA ASP A 185 1.67 -2.41 10.74
C ASP A 185 1.29 -3.35 11.91
N PRO A 186 2.26 -3.88 12.68
CA PRO A 186 1.98 -4.75 13.82
C PRO A 186 1.26 -4.00 14.95
N ARG A 187 1.33 -2.67 14.99
CA ARG A 187 0.73 -1.81 15.99
C ARG A 187 -0.55 -1.11 15.51
N GLY A 188 -0.98 -1.37 14.27
CA GLY A 188 -2.10 -0.68 13.64
C GLY A 188 -3.44 -0.95 14.35
N ALA A 189 -4.24 0.10 14.52
CA ALA A 189 -5.49 0.08 15.29
C ALA A 189 -6.63 -0.78 14.69
N HIS A 190 -6.47 -1.27 13.46
CA HIS A 190 -7.53 -1.95 12.71
C HIS A 190 -7.25 -3.44 12.45
N GLY A 191 -6.20 -4.00 13.05
CA GLY A 191 -5.96 -5.44 13.04
C GLY A 191 -5.54 -6.02 11.69
N ALA A 192 -4.88 -5.22 10.83
CA ALA A 192 -4.47 -5.61 9.48
C ALA A 192 -3.63 -6.89 9.45
N LYS A 193 -2.64 -7.04 10.35
CA LYS A 193 -1.83 -8.27 10.45
C LYS A 193 -2.68 -9.52 10.65
N ARG A 194 -3.61 -9.50 11.60
CA ARG A 194 -4.50 -10.65 11.89
C ARG A 194 -5.43 -10.94 10.72
N LEU A 195 -5.88 -9.90 10.02
CA LEU A 195 -6.67 -10.06 8.80
C LEU A 195 -5.87 -10.84 7.76
N TYR A 196 -4.64 -10.43 7.47
CA TYR A 196 -3.82 -11.07 6.44
C TYR A 196 -3.40 -12.50 6.84
N GLU A 197 -3.11 -12.76 8.11
CA GLU A 197 -2.86 -14.13 8.61
C GLU A 197 -4.04 -15.06 8.33
N LYS A 198 -5.28 -14.59 8.56
CA LYS A 198 -6.49 -15.36 8.23
C LYS A 198 -6.68 -15.61 6.74
N LEU A 199 -6.13 -14.74 5.89
CA LEU A 199 -6.14 -14.90 4.44
C LEU A 199 -4.98 -15.79 3.94
N GLY A 200 -4.16 -16.37 4.81
CA GLY A 200 -3.06 -17.26 4.41
C GLY A 200 -1.74 -16.54 4.14
N PHE A 201 -1.61 -15.26 4.52
CA PHE A 201 -0.32 -14.58 4.51
C PHE A 201 0.52 -15.00 5.72
N ALA A 202 1.73 -15.49 5.46
CA ALA A 202 2.72 -15.84 6.45
C ALA A 202 3.65 -14.65 6.75
N ASN A 203 4.08 -14.54 8.01
CA ASN A 203 5.07 -13.54 8.43
C ASN A 203 6.46 -13.90 7.89
N GLN A 204 7.09 -12.97 7.17
CA GLN A 204 8.43 -13.12 6.58
C GLN A 204 9.49 -12.26 7.30
N GLY A 205 9.14 -11.70 8.46
CA GLY A 205 10.03 -10.87 9.28
C GLY A 205 9.62 -9.40 9.33
N LEU A 206 10.48 -8.60 9.96
CA LEU A 206 10.28 -7.16 10.11
C LEU A 206 11.03 -6.41 9.01
N MET A 207 10.34 -5.45 8.40
CA MET A 207 10.93 -4.48 7.50
C MET A 207 10.89 -3.11 8.15
N GLN A 208 11.94 -2.33 7.93
CA GLN A 208 12.03 -0.97 8.44
C GLN A 208 12.28 0.02 7.32
N GLN A 209 11.60 1.15 7.41
CA GLN A 209 11.93 2.35 6.66
C GLN A 209 12.69 3.32 7.57
N VAL A 210 13.82 3.84 7.10
CA VAL A 210 14.57 4.91 7.77
C VAL A 210 14.66 6.14 6.87
N ARG A 211 14.66 7.32 7.48
CA ARG A 211 14.90 8.61 6.82
C ARG A 211 16.26 9.14 7.26
N PHE A 212 17.10 9.49 6.31
CA PHE A 212 18.37 10.18 6.53
C PHE A 212 18.21 11.69 6.31
N SER A 213 18.85 12.47 7.17
CA SER A 213 18.89 13.93 7.12
C SER A 213 20.28 14.43 7.46
N GLU A 214 20.69 15.56 6.88
CA GLU A 214 21.89 16.27 7.32
C GLU A 214 21.57 17.05 8.60
N LEU A 215 22.48 16.98 9.57
CA LEU A 215 22.45 17.83 10.75
C LEU A 215 22.73 19.26 10.31
N ALA A 216 21.96 20.21 10.86
CA ALA A 216 22.30 21.62 10.69
C ALA A 216 23.70 21.85 11.27
N PRO A 217 24.57 22.64 10.62
CA PRO A 217 25.83 23.03 11.22
C PRO A 217 25.54 23.72 12.55
N GLU A 218 26.31 23.40 13.60
CA GLU A 218 26.17 24.11 14.86
C GLU A 218 26.37 25.61 14.61
N PRO A 219 25.52 26.49 15.16
CA PRO A 219 25.74 27.92 15.05
C PRO A 219 27.12 28.23 15.64
N CYS A 220 27.99 28.86 14.85
CA CYS A 220 29.26 29.37 15.35
C CYS A 220 28.98 30.25 16.58
N ALA A 221 29.54 29.86 17.72
CA ALA A 221 29.52 30.63 18.96
C ALA A 221 30.36 31.91 18.83
#